data_AF-A3X262-F1
#
_entry.id   AF-A3X262-F1
#
_cell.length_a   1.000
_cell.length_b   1.000
_cell.length_c   1.000
_cell.angle_alpha   90.00
_cell.angle_beta   90.00
_cell.angle_gamma   90.00
#
_symmetry.space_group_name_H-M   'P 1'
#
loop_
_entity.id
_entity.type
_entity.pdbx_description
1 polymer ?
#
loop_
_entity_poly.entity_id
_entity_poly.type
_entity_poly.pdbx_seq_one_letter_code
_entity_poly.pdbx_strand_id
1 'polypeptide(L)' 'MKKLTAAQIRRRMYELWQKAGFPLGRDDEFYLQAEEELLGEEKERLVVERKASP' A
#
# COMPACT_ATOMS: atom_id res chain seq x y z
N MET A 1 -0.30 -3.21 15.69
CA MET A 1 0.18 -2.78 14.35
C MET A 1 0.11 -3.98 13.44
N LYS A 2 -0.85 -4.02 12.51
CA LYS A 2 -0.81 -5.05 11.47
C LYS A 2 0.34 -4.68 10.56
N LYS A 3 1.45 -5.42 10.64
CA LYS A 3 2.50 -5.32 9.62
C LYS A 3 1.86 -5.70 8.29
N LEU A 4 2.04 -4.85 7.29
CA LEU A 4 1.59 -5.15 5.94
C LEU A 4 2.25 -6.43 5.48
N THR A 5 1.42 -7.36 5.02
CA THR A 5 1.94 -8.63 4.51
C THR A 5 2.43 -8.43 3.08
N ALA A 6 3.44 -9.18 2.67
CA ALA A 6 3.91 -9.18 1.29
C ALA A 6 2.79 -9.47 0.28
N ALA A 7 1.73 -10.19 0.68
CA ALA A 7 0.56 -10.42 -0.15
C ALA A 7 -0.27 -9.14 -0.39
N GLN A 8 -0.43 -8.28 0.62
CA GLN A 8 -1.11 -6.99 0.49
C GLN A 8 -0.32 -6.04 -0.40
N ILE A 9 0.99 -5.96 -0.21
CA ILE A 9 1.88 -5.13 -1.03
C ILE A 9 1.82 -5.61 -2.48
N ARG A 10 1.95 -6.92 -2.74
CA ARG A 10 1.82 -7.48 -4.10
C ARG A 10 0.47 -7.18 -4.74
N ARG A 11 -0.63 -7.28 -3.98
CA ARG A 11 -1.96 -6.97 -4.52
C ARG A 11 -2.06 -5.51 -4.95
N ARG A 12 -1.59 -4.60 -4.11
CA ARG A 12 -1.62 -3.16 -4.39
C ARG A 12 -0.67 -2.78 -5.54
N MET A 13 0.53 -3.36 -5.55
CA MET A 13 1.50 -3.22 -6.63
C MET A 13 0.91 -3.67 -7.97
N TYR A 14 0.24 -4.83 -8.01
CA TYR A 14 -0.40 -5.33 -9.23
C TYR A 14 -1.56 -4.44 -9.70
N GLU A 15 -2.30 -3.80 -8.79
CA GLU A 15 -3.33 -2.81 -9.13
C GLU A 15 -2.73 -1.54 -9.72
N LEU A 16 -1.63 -1.03 -9.15
CA LEU A 16 -0.91 0.13 -9.68
C LEU A 16 -0.28 -0.18 -11.06
N TRP A 17 0.32 -1.36 -11.19
CA TRP A 17 0.93 -1.84 -12.42
C TRP A 17 -0.11 -2.02 -13.55
N GLN A 18 -1.28 -2.58 -13.24
CA GLN A 18 -2.41 -2.66 -14.18
C GLN A 18 -2.89 -1.28 -14.62
N LYS A 19 -3.07 -0.34 -13.69
CA LYS A 19 -3.50 1.03 -13.99
C LYS A 19 -2.50 1.77 -14.88
N ALA A 20 -1.21 1.48 -14.73
CA ALA A 20 -0.14 2.02 -15.56
C ALA A 20 -0.03 1.36 -16.95
N GLY A 21 -0.84 0.35 -17.25
CA GLY A 21 -0.80 -0.35 -18.54
C GLY A 21 0.30 -1.40 -18.65
N PHE A 22 0.69 -2.01 -17.53
CA PHE A 22 1.68 -3.09 -17.47
C PHE A 22 3.08 -2.75 -18.04
N PRO A 23 3.71 -1.67 -17.59
CA PRO A 23 5.08 -1.36 -17.99
C PRO A 23 6.04 -2.50 -17.57
N LEU A 24 6.77 -3.07 -18.53
CA LEU A 24 7.79 -4.09 -18.25
C LEU A 24 8.98 -3.48 -17.49
N GLY A 25 9.50 -4.19 -16.50
CA GLY A 25 10.73 -3.84 -15.77
C GLY A 25 10.60 -2.64 -14.83
N ARG A 26 9.38 -2.27 -14.43
CA ARG A 26 9.11 -1.23 -13.41
C ARG A 26 8.37 -1.78 -12.19
N ASP A 27 8.30 -3.10 -12.07
CA ASP A 27 7.65 -3.82 -11.00
C ASP A 27 8.16 -3.42 -9.61
N ASP A 28 9.47 -3.18 -9.46
CA ASP A 28 10.07 -2.71 -8.22
C ASP A 28 9.57 -1.31 -7.81
N GLU A 29 9.41 -0.39 -8.77
CA GLU A 29 8.88 0.96 -8.50
C GLU A 29 7.44 0.88 -7.98
N PHE A 30 6.60 0.04 -8.60
CA PHE A 30 5.23 -0.17 -8.14
C PHE A 30 5.16 -0.93 -6.82
N TYR A 31 6.14 -1.77 -6.51
CA TYR A 31 6.22 -2.47 -5.23
C TYR A 31 6.51 -1.50 -4.09
N LEU A 32 7.50 -0.61 -4.27
CA LEU A 32 7.84 0.43 -3.31
C LEU A 32 6.67 1.40 -3.11
N GLN A 33 6.04 1.84 -4.21
CA GLN A 33 4.87 2.73 -4.13
C GLN A 33 3.70 2.05 -3.39
N ALA A 34 3.46 0.77 -3.64
CA ALA A 34 2.41 0.02 -2.96
C ALA A 34 2.67 -0.11 -1.45
N GLU A 35 3.93 -0.30 -1.05
CA GLU A 35 4.32 -0.34 0.35
C GLU A 35 4.10 1.01 1.03
N GLU A 36 4.54 2.11 0.41
CA GLU A 36 4.36 3.47 0.93
C GLU A 36 2.88 3.85 1.09
N GLU A 37 2.04 3.59 0.07
CA GLU A 37 0.60 3.88 0.13
C GLU A 37 -0.06 3.12 1.28
N LEU A 38 0.22 1.81 1.40
CA LEU A 38 -0.37 0.98 2.45
C LEU A 38 0.12 1.38 3.86
N LEU A 39 1.39 1.79 3.99
CA LEU A 39 1.94 2.29 5.25
C LEU A 39 1.27 3.61 5.65
N GLY A 40 1.05 4.49 4.69
CA GLY A 40 0.29 5.73 4.86
C GLY A 40 -1.14 5.46 5.33
N GLU A 41 -1.86 4.58 4.63
CA GLU A 41 -3.25 4.20 4.97
C GLU A 41 -3.37 3.59 6.37
N GLU A 42 -2.45 2.71 6.79
CA GLU A 42 -2.44 2.13 8.15
C GLU A 42 -2.17 3.21 9.20
N LYS A 43 -1.23 4.14 8.92
CA LYS A 43 -0.93 5.25 9.83
C LYS A 43 -2.14 6.18 9.98
N GLU A 44 -2.80 6.53 8.89
CA GLU A 44 -4.02 7.34 8.93
C GLU A 44 -5.14 6.62 9.68
N ARG A 45 -5.35 5.33 9.43
CA ARG A 45 -6.33 4.51 10.16
C ARG A 45 -6.10 4.56 11.67
N LEU A 46 -4.85 4.37 12.11
CA LEU A 46 -4.49 4.43 13.52
C LEU A 46 -4.69 5.83 14.12
N VAL A 47 -4.48 6.89 13.35
CA VAL A 47 -4.75 8.26 13.79
C VAL A 47 -6.26 8.48 13.95
N VAL A 48 -7.07 8.02 12.99
CA VAL A 48 -8.53 8.12 13.03
C VAL A 48 -9.09 7.33 14.22
N GLU A 49 -8.63 6.10 14.43
CA GLU A 49 -9.08 5.24 15.54
C GLU A 49 -8.76 5.85 16.91
N ARG A 50 -7.57 6.44 17.06
CA ARG A 50 -7.19 7.16 18.29
C ARG A 50 -8.05 8.40 18.54
N LYS A 51 -8.44 9.13 17.50
CA LYS A 51 -9.31 10.32 17.64
C LYS A 51 -10.78 9.97 17.86
N ALA A 52 -11.20 8.77 17.46
CA ALA A 52 -12.57 8.29 17.58
C ALA A 52 -12.86 7.57 18.92
N SER A 53 -11.88 7.46 19.82
CA SER A 53 -12.09 7.00 21.21
C SER A 53 -12.13 8.22 22.14
N PRO A 54 -13.32 8.62 22.64
CA PRO A 54 -13.49 9.67 23.64
C PRO A 54 -12.97 9.28 25.02
#